data_AF-A0A7R9JKW8-F1
#
_entry.id   AF-A0A7R9JKW8-F1
#
_cell.length_a   1.000
_cell.length_b   1.000
_cell.length_c   1.000
_cell.angle_alpha   90.00
_cell.angle_beta   90.00
_cell.angle_gamma   90.00
#
_symmetry.space_group_name_H-M   'P 1'
#
loop_
_entity.id
_entity.type
_entity.pdbx_description
1 polymer ?
#
loop_
_entity_poly.entity_id
_entity_poly.type
_entity_poly.pdbx_seq_one_letter_code
_entity_poly.pdbx_strand_id
1 'polypeptide(L)'
;MFSALKRLTSKGDAPGGSARPGHQAMAHSLQKKFSRGVQYNMKIIIKGDQNVGKTCLFHRLQGHSFMEDYIPTEEIQVELIEHGSEV
;
A
#
# COMPACT_ATOMS: atom_id res chain seq x y z
N MET A 1 -16.58 -45.20 7.21
CA MET A 1 -15.26 -44.92 7.81
C MET A 1 -15.22 -43.43 8.13
N PHE A 2 -15.23 -43.09 9.42
CA PHE A 2 -15.29 -41.72 9.94
C PHE A 2 -13.88 -41.12 10.00
N SER A 3 -13.63 -40.01 9.32
CA SER A 3 -12.48 -39.12 9.58
C SER A 3 -12.93 -37.66 9.64
N ALA A 4 -13.88 -37.42 10.53
CA ALA A 4 -14.20 -36.10 11.06
C ALA A 4 -13.89 -36.11 12.57
N LEU A 5 -12.61 -35.92 12.93
CA LEU A 5 -12.17 -35.36 14.22
C LEU A 5 -10.64 -35.35 14.28
N LYS A 6 -10.01 -34.26 13.82
CA LYS A 6 -8.67 -33.91 14.30
C LYS A 6 -8.33 -32.46 13.99
N ARG A 7 -9.02 -31.54 14.67
CA ARG A 7 -8.56 -30.14 14.78
C ARG A 7 -9.23 -29.38 15.92
N LEU A 8 -9.36 -30.05 17.06
CA LEU A 8 -9.63 -29.38 18.34
C LEU A 8 -8.61 -29.93 19.35
N THR A 9 -8.09 -29.05 20.19
CA THR A 9 -7.06 -29.26 21.24
C THR A 9 -5.60 -29.30 20.75
N SER A 10 -5.03 -28.13 20.46
CA SER A 10 -3.62 -27.88 20.78
C SER A 10 -3.51 -26.54 21.48
N LYS A 11 -3.84 -26.55 22.78
CA LYS A 11 -3.34 -25.57 23.74
C LYS A 11 -1.98 -26.12 24.18
N GLY A 12 -0.93 -25.48 23.68
CA GLY A 12 0.46 -25.86 23.96
C GLY A 12 1.35 -24.75 23.45
N ASP A 13 1.72 -23.85 24.35
CA ASP A 13 2.83 -22.92 24.19
C ASP A 13 4.08 -23.71 23.79
N ALA A 14 4.56 -23.51 22.57
CA ALA A 14 5.88 -23.93 22.13
C ALA A 14 6.42 -22.93 21.10
N PRO A 15 7.51 -22.19 21.39
CA PRO A 15 8.18 -21.32 20.44
C PRO A 15 9.13 -22.18 19.60
N GLY A 16 8.77 -22.48 18.36
CA GLY A 16 9.57 -23.44 17.59
C GLY A 16 9.20 -23.57 16.12
N GLY A 17 8.97 -22.44 15.45
CA GLY A 17 9.02 -22.37 13.99
C GLY A 17 10.16 -21.43 13.62
N SER A 18 11.28 -21.98 13.15
CA SER A 18 12.45 -21.23 12.70
C SER A 18 12.07 -20.32 11.52
N ALA A 19 11.58 -19.13 11.85
CA ALA A 19 11.43 -18.04 10.90
C ALA A 19 12.84 -17.73 10.36
N ARG A 20 12.96 -17.73 9.03
CA ARG A 20 14.18 -17.26 8.37
C ARG A 20 14.49 -15.86 8.91
N PRO A 21 15.74 -15.58 9.34
CA PRO A 21 16.08 -14.26 9.86
C PRO A 21 15.79 -13.22 8.77
N GLY A 22 14.77 -12.39 9.00
CA GLY A 22 14.36 -11.32 8.09
C GLY A 22 12.88 -11.30 7.69
N HIS A 23 12.12 -12.39 7.84
CA HIS A 23 10.70 -12.41 7.51
C HIS A 23 9.86 -12.89 8.69
N GLN A 24 9.53 -11.96 9.61
CA GLN A 24 8.50 -12.23 10.61
C GLN A 24 7.15 -12.35 9.91
N ALA A 25 6.47 -13.49 10.08
CA ALA A 25 5.11 -13.65 9.60
C ALA A 25 4.20 -12.60 10.25
N MET A 26 3.35 -11.93 9.45
CA MET A 26 2.44 -10.92 9.99
C MET A 26 1.58 -11.51 11.10
N ALA A 27 1.44 -10.78 12.22
CA ALA A 27 0.56 -11.20 13.31
C ALA A 27 -0.89 -11.40 12.82
N HIS A 28 -1.57 -12.41 13.35
CA HIS A 28 -2.96 -12.76 12.97
C HIS A 28 -3.95 -11.58 13.16
N SER A 29 -3.69 -10.70 14.12
CA SER A 29 -4.45 -9.47 14.35
C SER A 29 -4.29 -8.45 13.22
N LEU A 30 -3.09 -8.30 12.66
CA LEU A 30 -2.81 -7.44 11.50
C LEU A 30 -3.43 -8.03 10.23
N GLN A 31 -3.34 -9.34 10.03
CA GLN A 31 -3.99 -10.02 8.91
C GLN A 31 -5.51 -9.79 8.92
N LYS A 32 -6.16 -9.89 10.08
CA LYS A 32 -7.60 -9.62 10.21
C LYS A 32 -7.93 -8.14 9.93
N LYS A 33 -7.08 -7.21 10.36
CA LYS A 33 -7.27 -5.76 10.10
C LYS A 33 -7.14 -5.40 8.62
N PHE A 34 -6.20 -6.01 7.92
CA PHE A 34 -5.95 -5.77 6.49
C PHE A 34 -6.65 -6.78 5.57
N SER A 35 -7.50 -7.66 6.10
CA SER A 35 -8.23 -8.67 5.33
C SER A 35 -9.19 -8.07 4.28
N ARG A 36 -9.55 -6.80 4.45
CA ARG A 36 -10.38 -6.03 3.50
C ARG A 36 -9.55 -5.13 2.57
N GLY A 37 -8.23 -5.29 2.58
CA GLY A 37 -7.30 -4.43 1.87
C GLY A 37 -6.90 -3.18 2.66
N VAL A 38 -5.97 -2.42 2.08
CA VAL A 38 -5.55 -1.10 2.57
C VAL A 38 -5.99 -0.08 1.53
N GLN A 39 -6.79 0.90 1.95
CA GLN A 39 -7.34 1.94 1.06
C GLN A 39 -6.24 2.86 0.49
N TYR A 40 -5.25 3.21 1.32
CA TYR A 40 -4.11 4.03 0.94
C TYR A 40 -2.85 3.50 1.61
N ASN A 41 -1.89 3.04 0.83
CA ASN A 41 -0.59 2.65 1.36
C ASN A 41 0.30 3.88 1.62
N MET A 42 0.02 5.01 0.96
CA MET A 42 0.83 6.22 1.03
C MET A 42 -0.01 7.49 0.83
N LYS A 43 0.45 8.59 1.44
CA LYS A 43 0.02 9.96 1.15
C LYS A 43 1.24 10.79 0.79
N ILE A 44 1.24 11.38 -0.40
CA ILE A 44 2.36 12.17 -0.93
C ILE A 44 1.94 13.63 -1.00
N ILE A 45 2.83 14.55 -0.64
CA ILE A 45 2.66 16.00 -0.79
C ILE A 45 3.84 16.52 -1.60
N ILE A 46 3.56 17.17 -2.73
CA ILE A 46 4.57 17.81 -3.57
C ILE A 46 4.72 19.27 -3.12
N LYS A 47 5.90 19.64 -2.64
CA LYS A 47 6.25 21.01 -2.22
C LYS A 47 7.51 21.51 -2.93
N GLY A 48 7.59 22.82 -3.11
CA GLY A 48 8.71 23.51 -3.74
C GLY A 48 8.30 24.90 -4.22
N ASP A 49 9.28 25.65 -4.72
CA ASP A 49 9.09 27.04 -5.20
C ASP A 49 8.17 27.11 -6.42
N GLN A 50 7.76 28.32 -6.79
CA GLN A 50 7.02 28.53 -8.03
C GLN A 50 7.87 28.10 -9.24
N ASN A 51 7.22 27.62 -10.30
CA ASN A 51 7.86 27.27 -11.57
C ASN A 51 8.87 26.09 -11.55
N VAL A 52 8.92 25.28 -10.49
CA VAL A 52 9.81 24.09 -10.41
C VAL A 52 9.22 22.79 -10.98
N GLY A 53 8.08 22.86 -11.67
CA GLY A 53 7.47 21.68 -12.31
C GLY A 53 6.64 20.77 -11.39
N LYS A 54 6.17 21.27 -10.25
CA LYS A 54 5.31 20.50 -9.30
C LYS A 54 4.07 19.91 -9.98
N THR A 55 3.38 20.72 -10.75
CA THR A 55 2.17 20.35 -11.49
C THR A 55 2.49 19.35 -12.60
N CYS A 56 3.63 19.52 -13.29
CA CYS A 56 4.11 18.56 -14.27
C CYS A 56 4.40 17.19 -13.65
N LEU A 57 5.05 17.16 -12.48
CA LEU A 57 5.30 15.92 -11.74
C LEU A 57 3.99 15.26 -11.28
N PHE A 58 3.05 16.06 -10.78
CA PHE A 58 1.72 15.58 -10.39
C PHE A 58 1.00 14.89 -11.55
N HIS A 59 0.93 15.53 -12.72
CA HIS A 59 0.35 14.94 -13.93
C HIS A 59 1.10 13.71 -14.43
N ARG A 60 2.43 13.70 -14.28
CA ARG A 60 3.23 12.54 -14.68
C ARG A 60 2.93 11.31 -13.81
N LEU A 61 2.72 11.50 -12.51
CA LEU A 61 2.32 10.43 -11.59
C LEU A 61 0.92 9.87 -11.92
N GLN A 62 0.05 10.68 -12.52
CA GLN A 62 -1.27 10.25 -13.04
C GLN A 62 -1.18 9.52 -14.39
N GLY A 63 -0.01 9.54 -15.05
CA GLY A 63 0.18 8.94 -16.38
C GLY A 63 -0.13 9.88 -17.56
N HIS A 64 -0.38 11.17 -17.32
CA HIS A 64 -0.58 12.15 -18.39
C HIS A 64 0.71 12.46 -19.16
N SER A 65 0.54 12.96 -20.38
CA SER A 65 1.63 13.48 -21.22
C SER A 65 2.22 14.77 -20.64
N PHE A 66 3.43 15.10 -21.06
CA PHE A 66 4.08 16.36 -20.71
C PHE A 66 3.37 17.54 -21.38
N MET A 67 3.13 18.60 -20.61
CA MET A 67 2.62 19.89 -21.08
C MET A 67 3.70 20.95 -20.89
N GLU A 68 4.01 21.69 -21.96
CA GLU A 68 5.06 22.71 -21.96
C GLU A 68 4.57 24.05 -21.41
N ASP A 69 3.28 24.37 -21.57
CA ASP A 69 2.71 25.62 -21.11
C ASP A 69 2.72 25.74 -19.59
N TYR A 70 3.26 26.86 -19.09
CA TYR A 70 3.22 27.17 -17.67
C TYR A 70 1.89 27.82 -17.29
N ILE A 71 1.02 27.03 -16.67
CA ILE A 71 -0.21 27.52 -16.04
C ILE A 71 -0.04 27.42 -14.52
N PRO A 72 0.01 28.56 -13.78
CA PRO A 72 0.06 28.56 -12.33
C PRO A 72 -1.09 27.77 -11.73
N THR A 73 -0.81 26.96 -10.71
CA THR A 73 -1.85 26.23 -9.99
C THR A 73 -2.43 27.12 -8.90
N GLU A 74 -3.72 27.46 -9.00
CA GLU A 74 -4.39 28.38 -8.07
C GLU A 74 -4.62 27.77 -6.68
N GLU A 75 -4.92 26.47 -6.61
CA GLU A 75 -5.25 25.76 -5.37
C GLU A 75 -4.53 24.40 -5.25
N ILE A 76 -4.62 23.77 -4.08
CA ILE A 76 -4.05 22.43 -3.86
C ILE A 76 -4.83 21.41 -4.69
N GLN A 77 -4.14 20.75 -5.61
CA GLN A 77 -4.67 19.62 -6.36
C GLN A 77 -4.48 18.30 -5.58
N VAL A 78 -5.47 17.43 -5.61
CA VAL A 78 -5.48 16.13 -4.91
C VAL A 78 -5.95 15.07 -5.89
N GLU A 79 -5.23 13.94 -5.94
CA GLU A 79 -5.60 12.79 -6.75
C GLU A 79 -5.42 11.50 -5.95
N LEU A 80 -6.29 10.51 -6.20
CA LEU A 80 -6.07 9.12 -5.80
C LEU A 80 -5.45 8.36 -6.97
N ILE A 81 -4.22 7.87 -6.79
CA ILE A 81 -3.52 7.13 -7.82
C ILE A 81 -3.49 5.66 -7.45
N GLU A 82 -4.22 4.84 -8.21
CA GLU A 82 -4.19 3.38 -8.09
C GLU A 82 -3.31 2.80 -9.20
N HIS A 83 -2.13 2.30 -8.82
CA HIS A 83 -1.36 1.46 -9.72
C HIS A 83 -1.87 0.03 -9.54
N GLY A 84 -2.84 -0.36 -10.35
CA GLY A 84 -3.21 -1.76 -10.48
C GLY A 84 -1.98 -2.55 -10.91
N SER A 85 -1.70 -3.64 -10.19
CA SER A 85 -0.83 -4.69 -10.70
C SER A 85 -1.48 -5.29 -11.94
N GLU A 86 -1.23 -4.71 -13.12
CA GLU A 86 -1.28 -5.51 -14.34
C GLU A 86 -0.17 -6.56 -14.21
N VAL A 87 -0.62 -7.78 -13.97
CA VAL A 87 0.16 -9.02 -14.01
C VAL A 87 0.14 -9.54 -15.44
#